data_AF-A0A4R8SYM8-F1
#
_entry.id   AF-A0A4R8SYM8-F1
#
_cell.length_a   1.000
_cell.length_b   1.000
_cell.length_c   1.000
_cell.angle_alpha   90.00
_cell.angle_beta   90.00
_cell.angle_gamma   90.00
#
_symmetry.space_group_name_H-M   'P 1'
#
loop_
_entity.id
_entity.type
_entity.pdbx_description
1 polymer ?
#
loop_
_entity_poly.entity_id
_entity_poly.type
_entity_poly.pdbx_seq_one_letter_code
_entity_poly.pdbx_strand_id
1 'polypeptide(L)'
;MPQLRATYFRKTARSAVLAVTLATALSGCTVYQTLTKPPETPPPPAATAAASDQDQIRHVTAQMGTVIGSLDLDAANALTCPRYQVSSRTADEKLVPSINSWQGAEEALMYGDTSALSSHVAQRFPSAGSSERATLVNAIVTRDQFAYTATALQVIRESTTVEKFAIDNIKIVGDSATGDITATYSLGGAATQTQTKPNQFRKEGGTWAWCQQPPPGLFTQWTTPSAGQSSA
;
A
#
# COMPACT_ATOMS: atom_id res chain seq x y z
N MET A 1 45.60 -33.47 8.54
CA MET A 1 45.75 -34.93 8.45
C MET A 1 46.02 -35.45 9.86
N PRO A 2 45.45 -36.57 10.36
CA PRO A 2 44.88 -37.73 9.66
C PRO A 2 43.42 -38.18 10.03
N GLN A 3 42.73 -38.75 9.02
CA GLN A 3 41.95 -40.02 8.98
C GLN A 3 40.63 -40.14 9.79
N LEU A 4 39.45 -40.02 9.15
CA LEU A 4 38.65 -41.06 8.44
C LEU A 4 38.20 -42.26 9.28
N ARG A 5 36.87 -42.40 9.48
CA ARG A 5 36.15 -43.66 9.21
C ARG A 5 34.67 -43.43 8.96
N ALA A 6 34.22 -43.98 7.84
CA ALA A 6 32.85 -44.05 7.38
C ALA A 6 32.07 -45.17 8.07
N THR A 7 30.75 -44.98 8.19
CA THR A 7 29.79 -46.09 8.29
C THR A 7 28.65 -45.87 7.31
N TYR A 8 28.62 -46.76 6.32
CA TYR A 8 27.52 -47.05 5.41
C TYR A 8 26.33 -47.65 6.17
N PHE A 9 25.10 -47.29 5.82
CA PHE A 9 23.99 -48.26 5.76
C PHE A 9 23.14 -48.03 4.51
N ARG A 10 22.78 -49.16 3.89
CA ARG A 10 22.28 -49.35 2.53
C ARG A 10 20.74 -49.54 2.51
N LYS A 11 20.13 -49.10 1.40
CA LYS A 11 18.98 -49.66 0.64
C LYS A 11 17.60 -49.62 1.35
N THR A 12 16.47 -49.32 0.71
CA THR A 12 15.93 -49.80 -0.59
C THR A 12 14.89 -48.85 -1.21
N ALA A 13 14.92 -48.76 -2.54
CA ALA A 13 13.85 -48.63 -3.57
C ALA A 13 12.41 -48.28 -3.12
N ARG A 14 11.65 -47.46 -3.87
CA ARG A 14 11.09 -47.84 -5.19
C ARG A 14 10.74 -46.61 -6.05
N SER A 15 11.23 -46.66 -7.29
CA SER A 15 10.74 -45.95 -8.46
C SER A 15 9.30 -46.37 -8.80
N ALA A 16 8.49 -45.42 -9.27
CA ALA A 16 7.34 -45.71 -10.12
C ALA A 16 7.35 -44.71 -11.29
N VAL A 17 7.77 -45.23 -12.44
CA VAL A 17 7.63 -44.63 -13.77
C VAL A 17 6.31 -45.16 -14.34
N LEU A 18 5.43 -44.27 -14.82
CA LEU A 18 4.29 -44.61 -15.69
C LEU A 18 4.29 -43.55 -16.80
N ALA A 19 4.89 -43.84 -17.96
CA ALA A 19 4.35 -44.59 -19.08
C ALA A 19 3.53 -43.67 -20.02
N VAL A 20 4.26 -43.20 -21.03
CA VAL A 20 3.79 -42.52 -22.25
C VAL A 20 3.03 -43.51 -23.12
N THR A 21 1.85 -43.13 -23.62
CA THR A 21 1.21 -43.81 -24.76
C THR A 21 1.09 -42.83 -25.93
N LEU A 22 2.02 -42.95 -26.88
CA LEU A 22 1.86 -42.47 -28.24
C LEU A 22 0.96 -43.45 -29.00
N ALA A 23 -0.09 -42.94 -29.64
CA ALA A 23 -0.80 -43.66 -30.70
C ALA A 23 -0.54 -42.95 -32.03
N THR A 24 0.40 -43.49 -32.80
CA THR A 24 0.60 -43.18 -34.21
C THR A 24 -0.19 -44.17 -35.06
N ALA A 25 -1.12 -43.68 -35.88
CA ALA A 25 -1.66 -44.40 -37.02
C ALA A 25 -1.32 -43.61 -38.29
N LEU A 26 -0.60 -44.26 -39.20
CA LEU A 26 -0.28 -43.81 -40.55
C LEU A 26 -1.37 -44.26 -41.52
N SER A 27 -1.84 -43.37 -42.39
CA SER A 27 -2.17 -43.71 -43.79
C SER A 27 -2.48 -42.46 -44.62
N GLY A 28 -1.78 -42.32 -45.75
CA GLY A 28 -2.41 -41.90 -47.02
C GLY A 28 -2.26 -40.43 -47.42
N CYS A 29 -1.44 -40.19 -48.44
CA CYS A 29 -1.41 -38.97 -49.23
C CYS A 29 -2.72 -38.74 -49.98
N THR A 30 -3.28 -37.53 -49.90
CA THR A 30 -3.95 -36.89 -51.05
C THR A 30 -3.49 -35.44 -51.15
N VAL A 31 -2.80 -35.19 -52.25
CA VAL A 31 -2.30 -33.91 -52.72
C VAL A 31 -3.44 -33.15 -53.41
N TYR A 32 -3.51 -31.84 -53.14
CA TYR A 32 -4.35 -30.78 -53.75
C TYR A 32 -5.88 -30.83 -53.56
N GLN A 33 -6.38 -29.96 -52.67
CA GLN A 33 -7.52 -29.09 -52.98
C GLN A 33 -7.47 -27.79 -52.16
N THR A 34 -7.53 -26.66 -52.87
CA THR A 34 -7.94 -25.30 -52.44
C THR A 34 -7.09 -24.61 -51.35
N LEU A 35 -6.12 -23.73 -51.70
CA LEU A 35 -6.29 -22.32 -52.09
C LEU A 35 -7.35 -21.56 -51.25
N THR A 36 -6.88 -20.48 -50.61
CA THR A 36 -7.59 -19.40 -49.87
C THR A 36 -8.20 -19.73 -48.50
N LYS A 37 -7.35 -19.84 -47.45
CA LYS A 37 -7.73 -19.42 -46.10
C LYS A 37 -7.14 -18.01 -45.85
N PRO A 38 -7.94 -16.98 -45.58
CA PRO A 38 -7.41 -15.67 -45.14
C PRO A 38 -6.60 -15.86 -43.85
N PRO A 39 -5.60 -15.00 -43.56
CA PRO A 39 -4.93 -15.01 -42.27
C PRO A 39 -6.00 -14.84 -41.18
N GLU A 40 -6.07 -15.82 -40.29
CA GLU A 40 -6.94 -15.78 -39.12
C GLU A 40 -6.35 -14.75 -38.16
N THR A 41 -6.84 -13.52 -38.23
CA THR A 41 -6.53 -12.48 -37.25
C THR A 41 -6.97 -12.99 -35.87
N PRO A 42 -6.08 -13.04 -34.87
CA PRO A 42 -6.46 -13.40 -33.51
C PRO A 42 -7.62 -12.50 -33.05
N PRO A 43 -8.70 -13.04 -32.46
CA PRO A 43 -9.78 -12.22 -31.94
C PRO A 43 -9.21 -11.29 -30.84
N PRO A 44 -9.62 -10.01 -30.78
CA PRO A 44 -9.10 -9.09 -29.76
C PRO A 44 -9.52 -9.60 -28.37
N PRO A 45 -8.60 -10.01 -27.50
CA PRO A 45 -8.93 -10.27 -26.10
C PRO A 45 -8.74 -8.95 -25.37
N ALA A 46 -9.78 -8.13 -25.25
CA ALA A 46 -9.60 -6.81 -24.67
C ALA A 46 -10.76 -6.32 -23.79
N ALA A 47 -12.01 -6.42 -24.23
CA ALA A 47 -13.10 -5.74 -23.53
C ALA A 47 -13.45 -6.35 -22.16
N THR A 48 -13.60 -7.68 -22.07
CA THR A 48 -13.99 -8.36 -20.83
C THR A 48 -12.87 -8.37 -19.78
N ALA A 49 -11.62 -8.56 -20.23
CA ALA A 49 -10.45 -8.51 -19.35
C ALA A 49 -10.19 -7.07 -18.85
N ALA A 50 -10.35 -6.06 -19.69
CA ALA A 50 -10.19 -4.66 -19.28
C ALA A 50 -11.25 -4.22 -18.27
N ALA A 51 -12.52 -4.62 -18.46
CA ALA A 51 -13.57 -4.35 -17.47
C ALA A 51 -13.24 -5.00 -16.12
N SER A 52 -12.79 -6.26 -16.12
CA SER A 52 -12.35 -6.94 -14.90
C SER A 52 -11.14 -6.27 -14.25
N ASP A 53 -10.19 -5.78 -15.04
CA ASP A 53 -9.00 -5.09 -14.52
C ASP A 53 -9.33 -3.71 -13.95
N GLN A 54 -10.24 -2.96 -14.59
CA GLN A 54 -10.75 -1.72 -14.04
C GLN A 54 -11.45 -1.96 -12.70
N ASP A 55 -12.26 -3.02 -12.59
CA ASP A 55 -12.94 -3.37 -11.34
C ASP A 55 -11.94 -3.76 -10.23
N GLN A 56 -10.88 -4.50 -10.57
CA GLN A 56 -9.81 -4.82 -9.63
C GLN A 56 -9.06 -3.57 -9.16
N ILE A 57 -8.75 -2.63 -10.07
CA ILE A 57 -8.11 -1.35 -9.69
C ILE A 57 -9.03 -0.51 -8.80
N ARG A 58 -10.35 -0.49 -9.08
CA ARG A 58 -11.34 0.16 -8.21
C ARG A 58 -11.40 -0.50 -6.85
N HIS A 59 -11.30 -1.82 -6.78
CA HIS A 59 -11.25 -2.58 -5.52
C HIS A 59 -10.01 -2.23 -4.70
N VAL A 60 -8.82 -2.26 -5.31
CA VAL A 60 -7.56 -1.85 -4.65
C VAL A 60 -7.68 -0.41 -4.13
N THR A 61 -8.24 0.51 -4.93
CA THR A 61 -8.46 1.89 -4.50
C THR A 61 -9.42 1.98 -3.32
N ALA A 62 -10.53 1.24 -3.33
CA ALA A 62 -11.46 1.22 -2.20
C ALA A 62 -10.78 0.70 -0.92
N GLN A 63 -9.97 -0.35 -1.03
CA GLN A 63 -9.16 -0.86 0.09
C GLN A 63 -8.15 0.18 0.58
N MET A 64 -7.48 0.92 -0.32
CA MET A 64 -6.61 2.03 0.04
C MET A 64 -7.36 3.08 0.87
N GLY A 65 -8.58 3.44 0.47
CA GLY A 65 -9.43 4.36 1.25
C GLY A 65 -9.74 3.86 2.66
N THR A 66 -10.05 2.57 2.81
CA THR A 66 -10.30 1.93 4.11
C THR A 66 -9.06 1.90 5.01
N VAL A 67 -7.90 1.53 4.47
CA VAL A 67 -6.64 1.51 5.25
C VAL A 67 -6.18 2.92 5.61
N ILE A 68 -6.45 3.91 4.74
CA ILE A 68 -6.19 5.32 5.06
C ILE A 68 -7.05 5.78 6.24
N GLY A 69 -8.36 5.51 6.21
CA GLY A 69 -9.27 5.89 7.29
C GLY A 69 -9.00 5.19 8.61
N SER A 70 -8.43 3.98 8.58
CA SER A 70 -8.09 3.21 9.78
C SER A 70 -6.63 3.37 10.24
N LEU A 71 -5.80 4.09 9.48
CA LEU A 71 -4.36 4.22 9.73
C LEU A 71 -3.67 2.86 9.95
N ASP A 72 -4.04 1.86 9.15
CA ASP A 72 -3.42 0.53 9.18
C ASP A 72 -2.21 0.51 8.23
N LEU A 73 -1.02 0.76 8.78
CA LEU A 73 0.22 0.87 8.01
C LEU A 73 0.64 -0.45 7.36
N ASP A 74 0.34 -1.59 7.98
CA ASP A 74 0.71 -2.90 7.45
C ASP A 74 -0.24 -3.30 6.31
N ALA A 75 -1.54 -3.08 6.47
CA ALA A 75 -2.51 -3.29 5.40
C ALA A 75 -2.28 -2.32 4.22
N ALA A 76 -1.93 -1.06 4.50
CA ALA A 76 -1.51 -0.10 3.47
C ALA A 76 -0.30 -0.60 2.68
N ASN A 77 0.72 -1.09 3.37
CA ASN A 77 1.92 -1.61 2.73
C ASN A 77 1.62 -2.86 1.86
N ALA A 78 0.65 -3.69 2.24
CA ALA A 78 0.23 -4.85 1.45
C ALA A 78 -0.45 -4.49 0.12
N LEU A 79 -1.04 -3.29 0.01
CA LEU A 79 -1.63 -2.77 -1.23
C LEU A 79 -0.59 -2.13 -2.17
N THR A 80 0.60 -1.84 -1.66
CA THR A 80 1.71 -1.28 -2.41
C THR A 80 2.48 -2.40 -3.12
N CYS A 81 2.92 -2.12 -4.35
CA CYS A 81 3.77 -3.01 -5.12
C CYS A 81 5.00 -3.47 -4.31
N PRO A 82 5.32 -4.78 -4.26
CA PRO A 82 6.42 -5.36 -3.50
C PRO A 82 7.72 -4.58 -3.54
N ARG A 83 8.10 -4.10 -4.74
CA ARG A 83 9.34 -3.33 -4.94
C ARG A 83 9.40 -1.97 -4.25
N TYR A 84 8.26 -1.43 -3.80
CA TYR A 84 8.14 -0.12 -3.15
C TYR A 84 7.69 -0.19 -1.70
N GLN A 85 7.38 -1.38 -1.20
CA GLN A 85 6.86 -1.57 0.16
C GLN A 85 7.77 -0.95 1.23
N VAL A 86 9.07 -1.26 1.19
CA VAL A 86 10.04 -0.69 2.15
C VAL A 86 10.06 0.84 2.09
N SER A 87 10.18 1.42 0.89
CA SER A 87 10.22 2.88 0.73
C SER A 87 8.91 3.57 1.12
N SER A 88 7.77 2.93 0.85
CA SER A 88 6.45 3.47 1.19
C SER A 88 6.25 3.47 2.70
N ARG A 89 6.59 2.36 3.38
CA ARG A 89 6.58 2.26 4.84
C ARG A 89 7.48 3.32 5.49
N THR A 90 8.73 3.45 5.04
CA THR A 90 9.66 4.47 5.55
C THR A 90 9.15 5.90 5.31
N ALA A 91 8.43 6.15 4.23
CA ALA A 91 7.81 7.44 4.01
C ALA A 91 6.65 7.69 4.99
N ASP A 92 5.81 6.69 5.25
CA ASP A 92 4.69 6.80 6.20
C ASP A 92 5.12 6.87 7.68
N GLU A 93 6.34 6.45 8.02
CA GLU A 93 6.93 6.75 9.35
C GLU A 93 6.99 8.25 9.65
N LYS A 94 7.00 9.11 8.61
CA LYS A 94 7.00 10.57 8.75
C LYS A 94 5.66 11.16 9.14
N LEU A 95 4.60 10.35 9.24
CA LEU A 95 3.29 10.79 9.73
C LEU A 95 3.35 11.25 11.19
N VAL A 96 4.20 10.60 11.98
CA VAL A 96 4.40 10.95 13.39
C VAL A 96 5.43 12.07 13.45
N PRO A 97 5.08 13.27 13.97
CA PRO A 97 6.06 14.34 14.17
C PRO A 97 7.20 13.90 15.09
N SER A 98 8.30 14.64 15.10
CA SER A 98 9.35 14.39 16.11
C SER A 98 8.79 14.64 17.51
N ILE A 99 9.19 13.84 18.49
CA ILE A 99 8.82 14.08 19.90
C ILE A 99 9.29 15.47 20.38
N ASN A 100 10.30 16.04 19.73
CA ASN A 100 10.85 17.37 20.02
C ASN A 100 10.12 18.52 19.32
N SER A 101 9.19 18.27 18.38
CA SER A 101 8.54 19.33 17.61
C SER A 101 7.28 19.90 18.27
N TRP A 102 6.92 19.42 19.47
CA TRP A 102 5.72 19.84 20.17
C TRP A 102 5.92 21.17 20.89
N GLN A 103 5.05 22.14 20.62
CA GLN A 103 5.02 23.39 21.37
C GLN A 103 4.67 23.12 22.85
N GLY A 104 5.36 23.77 23.77
CA GLY A 104 5.19 23.57 25.22
C GLY A 104 5.96 22.36 25.77
N ALA A 105 6.64 21.58 24.94
CA ALA A 105 7.40 20.42 25.41
C ALA A 105 8.62 20.81 26.23
N GLU A 106 9.29 21.91 25.91
CA GLU A 106 10.44 22.40 26.68
C GLU A 106 10.02 22.84 28.08
N GLU A 107 8.95 23.62 28.18
CA GLU A 107 8.40 24.08 29.45
C GLU A 107 7.95 22.92 30.34
N ALA A 108 7.32 21.91 29.74
CA ALA A 108 6.90 20.71 30.44
C ALA A 108 8.09 19.90 30.99
N LEU A 109 9.20 19.84 30.25
CA LEU A 109 10.40 19.11 30.66
C LEU A 109 11.24 19.86 31.70
N MET A 110 11.37 21.18 31.56
CA MET A 110 12.22 22.00 32.41
C MET A 110 11.54 22.41 33.71
N TYR A 111 10.24 22.70 33.65
CA TYR A 111 9.50 23.30 34.77
C TYR A 111 8.33 22.44 35.25
N GLY A 112 8.02 21.32 34.57
CA GLY A 112 6.88 20.47 34.90
C GLY A 112 5.52 21.05 34.52
N ASP A 113 5.48 22.20 33.82
CA ASP A 113 4.23 22.81 33.36
C ASP A 113 3.80 22.22 32.01
N THR A 114 2.80 21.33 32.05
CA THR A 114 2.26 20.68 30.85
C THR A 114 1.14 21.47 30.18
N SER A 115 0.75 22.64 30.69
CA SER A 115 -0.48 23.34 30.25
C SER A 115 -0.43 23.74 28.77
N ALA A 116 0.68 24.33 28.32
CA ALA A 116 0.89 24.71 26.93
C ALA A 116 0.92 23.49 26.01
N LEU A 117 1.62 22.43 26.42
CA LEU A 117 1.70 21.17 25.66
C LEU A 117 0.33 20.50 25.52
N SER A 118 -0.40 20.35 26.62
CA SER A 118 -1.75 19.78 26.62
C SER A 118 -2.72 20.57 25.76
N SER A 119 -2.67 21.90 25.83
CA SER A 119 -3.49 22.78 24.98
C SER A 119 -3.14 22.60 23.49
N HIS A 120 -1.85 22.56 23.15
CA HIS A 120 -1.41 22.36 21.78
C HIS A 120 -1.85 20.98 21.23
N VAL A 121 -1.72 19.91 22.02
CA VAL A 121 -2.19 18.57 21.64
C VAL A 121 -3.72 18.56 21.43
N ALA A 122 -4.49 19.20 22.31
CA ALA A 122 -5.94 19.30 22.18
C ALA A 122 -6.37 20.08 20.93
N GLN A 123 -5.69 21.18 20.59
CA GLN A 123 -5.94 21.95 19.38
C GLN A 123 -5.57 21.17 18.11
N ARG A 124 -4.46 20.42 18.16
CA ARG A 124 -3.98 19.61 17.03
C ARG A 124 -4.91 18.43 16.72
N PHE A 125 -5.58 17.88 17.74
CA PHE A 125 -6.40 16.67 17.65
C PHE A 125 -7.73 16.82 18.43
N PRO A 126 -8.62 17.73 18.02
CA PRO A 126 -9.83 18.06 18.78
C PRO A 126 -10.81 16.88 18.90
N SER A 127 -10.83 15.97 17.92
CA SER A 127 -11.70 14.78 17.89
C SER A 127 -11.14 13.57 18.63
N ALA A 128 -9.84 13.51 18.92
CA ALA A 128 -9.25 12.42 19.70
C ALA A 128 -9.77 12.43 21.16
N GLY A 129 -9.84 11.25 21.77
CA GLY A 129 -10.28 11.11 23.15
C GLY A 129 -9.36 11.87 24.13
N SER A 130 -9.94 12.38 25.22
CA SER A 130 -9.19 13.13 26.23
C SER A 130 -8.10 12.28 26.91
N SER A 131 -8.36 10.98 27.09
CA SER A 131 -7.43 10.02 27.66
C SER A 131 -6.22 9.78 26.74
N GLU A 132 -6.47 9.63 25.45
CA GLU A 132 -5.46 9.39 24.42
C GLU A 132 -4.56 10.61 24.24
N ARG A 133 -5.15 11.81 24.24
CA ARG A 133 -4.39 13.07 24.26
C ARG A 133 -3.53 13.21 25.51
N ALA A 134 -4.06 12.88 26.69
CA ALA A 134 -3.27 12.91 27.93
C ALA A 134 -2.12 11.89 27.92
N THR A 135 -2.36 10.70 27.36
CA THR A 135 -1.33 9.68 27.18
C THR A 135 -0.22 10.16 26.24
N LEU A 136 -0.59 10.87 25.16
CA LEU A 136 0.39 11.46 24.24
C LEU A 136 1.24 12.53 24.95
N VAL A 137 0.62 13.44 25.70
CA VAL A 137 1.34 14.44 26.52
C VAL A 137 2.32 13.75 27.47
N ASN A 138 1.87 12.72 28.19
CA ASN A 138 2.73 11.98 29.11
C ASN A 138 3.92 11.31 28.40
N ALA A 139 3.70 10.69 27.25
CA ALA A 139 4.77 10.09 26.46
C ALA A 139 5.82 11.14 25.99
N ILE A 140 5.37 12.34 25.62
CA ILE A 140 6.26 13.46 25.26
C ILE A 140 7.11 13.89 26.47
N VAL A 141 6.49 14.09 27.63
CA VAL A 141 7.18 14.55 28.85
C VAL A 141 8.14 13.50 29.40
N THR A 142 7.77 12.23 29.36
CA THR A 142 8.62 11.11 29.82
C THR A 142 9.69 10.71 28.81
N ARG A 143 9.68 11.30 27.60
CA ARG A 143 10.58 10.96 26.49
C ARG A 143 10.53 9.48 26.10
N ASP A 144 9.40 8.81 26.36
CA ASP A 144 9.21 7.42 25.93
C ASP A 144 8.89 7.40 24.43
N GLN A 145 9.92 7.14 23.62
CA GLN A 145 9.79 7.13 22.17
C GLN A 145 8.82 6.05 21.67
N PHE A 146 8.75 4.90 22.33
CA PHE A 146 7.87 3.80 21.92
C PHE A 146 6.42 4.14 22.22
N ALA A 147 6.12 4.58 23.45
CA ALA A 147 4.79 5.04 23.82
C ALA A 147 4.37 6.25 22.97
N TYR A 148 5.29 7.18 22.71
CA TYR A 148 5.04 8.36 21.88
C TYR A 148 4.59 7.97 20.47
N THR A 149 5.35 7.11 19.77
CA THR A 149 5.01 6.72 18.40
C THR A 149 3.67 5.96 18.36
N ALA A 150 3.44 5.03 19.29
CA ALA A 150 2.20 4.27 19.35
C ALA A 150 0.98 5.17 19.62
N THR A 151 1.07 6.05 20.62
CA THR A 151 -0.04 6.94 20.98
C THR A 151 -0.25 8.04 19.95
N ALA A 152 0.81 8.58 19.33
CA ALA A 152 0.68 9.55 18.25
C ALA A 152 -0.10 8.96 17.06
N LEU A 153 0.23 7.72 16.64
CA LEU A 153 -0.53 7.03 15.60
C LEU A 153 -1.99 6.80 16.00
N GLN A 154 -2.26 6.39 17.24
CA GLN A 154 -3.64 6.21 17.72
C GLN A 154 -4.43 7.53 17.70
N VAL A 155 -3.84 8.63 18.17
CA VAL A 155 -4.47 9.95 18.17
C VAL A 155 -4.69 10.46 16.74
N ILE A 156 -3.74 10.22 15.83
CA ILE A 156 -3.88 10.53 14.41
C ILE A 156 -5.06 9.74 13.82
N ARG A 157 -5.16 8.43 14.10
CA ARG A 157 -6.26 7.58 13.65
C ARG A 157 -7.61 8.12 14.10
N GLU A 158 -7.78 8.41 15.39
CA GLU A 158 -9.02 8.97 15.93
C GLU A 158 -9.37 10.34 15.37
N SER A 159 -8.35 11.05 14.88
CA SER A 159 -8.51 12.35 14.25
C SER A 159 -8.49 12.30 12.72
N THR A 160 -8.59 11.12 12.11
CA THR A 160 -8.64 10.96 10.66
C THR A 160 -10.06 10.62 10.25
N THR A 161 -10.59 11.34 9.26
CA THR A 161 -11.80 10.93 8.56
C THR A 161 -11.52 10.83 7.08
N VAL A 162 -12.08 9.80 6.44
CA VAL A 162 -12.08 9.66 4.98
C VAL A 162 -13.53 9.58 4.53
N GLU A 163 -14.01 10.63 3.87
CA GLU A 163 -15.38 10.72 3.36
C GLU A 163 -15.48 10.14 1.94
N LYS A 164 -14.44 10.35 1.14
CA LYS A 164 -14.36 9.86 -0.23
C LYS A 164 -12.95 9.38 -0.54
N PHE A 165 -12.86 8.24 -1.22
CA PHE A 165 -11.63 7.77 -1.84
C PHE A 165 -11.99 6.94 -3.07
N ALA A 166 -12.00 7.57 -4.23
CA ALA A 166 -12.52 6.98 -5.46
C ALA A 166 -11.59 7.25 -6.63
N ILE A 167 -11.48 6.28 -7.55
CA ILE A 167 -10.69 6.40 -8.76
C ILE A 167 -11.56 6.57 -10.00
N ASP A 168 -11.13 7.47 -10.88
CA ASP A 168 -11.69 7.72 -12.19
C ASP A 168 -10.59 7.73 -13.27
N ASN A 169 -10.97 7.90 -14.53
CA ASN A 169 -10.04 8.03 -15.66
C ASN A 169 -9.01 6.88 -15.80
N ILE A 170 -9.42 5.65 -15.47
CA ILE A 170 -8.54 4.47 -15.51
C ILE A 170 -8.14 4.14 -16.95
N LYS A 171 -6.83 4.17 -17.23
CA LYS A 171 -6.20 3.76 -18.49
C LYS A 171 -5.29 2.57 -18.23
N ILE A 172 -5.51 1.46 -18.92
CA ILE A 172 -4.74 0.22 -18.78
C ILE A 172 -3.93 -0.01 -20.05
N VAL A 173 -2.64 -0.31 -19.91
CA VAL A 173 -1.69 -0.64 -20.97
C VAL A 173 -0.89 -1.87 -20.53
N GLY A 174 -1.31 -3.05 -20.99
CA GLY A 174 -0.74 -4.32 -20.53
C GLY A 174 -0.88 -4.48 -19.02
N ASP A 175 0.22 -4.79 -18.33
CA ASP A 175 0.27 -4.95 -16.88
C ASP A 175 0.46 -3.63 -16.11
N SER A 176 0.24 -2.48 -16.75
CA SER A 176 0.38 -1.16 -16.13
C SER A 176 -0.89 -0.35 -16.32
N ALA A 177 -1.23 0.46 -15.33
CA ALA A 177 -2.39 1.33 -15.41
C ALA A 177 -2.16 2.66 -14.70
N THR A 178 -2.90 3.67 -15.13
CA THR A 178 -2.98 4.98 -14.47
C THR A 178 -4.43 5.31 -14.20
N GLY A 179 -4.71 6.07 -13.13
CA GLY A 179 -6.01 6.69 -12.94
C GLY A 179 -5.93 7.81 -11.91
N ASP A 180 -7.00 8.61 -11.83
CA ASP A 180 -7.05 9.77 -10.95
C ASP A 180 -7.83 9.40 -9.69
N ILE A 181 -7.17 9.40 -8.54
CA ILE A 181 -7.85 9.18 -7.26
C ILE A 181 -8.25 10.53 -6.70
N THR A 182 -9.54 10.68 -6.41
CA THR A 182 -10.11 11.79 -5.64
C THR A 182 -10.34 11.35 -4.21
N ALA A 183 -9.65 12.02 -3.28
CA ALA A 183 -9.75 11.80 -1.84
C ALA A 183 -10.37 13.01 -1.16
N THR A 184 -11.37 12.79 -0.30
CA THR A 184 -11.93 13.79 0.63
C THR A 184 -11.69 13.29 2.05
N TYR A 185 -10.89 14.01 2.82
CA TYR A 185 -10.44 13.56 4.14
C TYR A 185 -10.17 14.74 5.08
N SER A 186 -10.16 14.46 6.39
CA SER A 186 -9.62 15.35 7.42
C SER A 186 -8.55 14.62 8.22
N LEU A 187 -7.58 15.37 8.76
CA LEU A 187 -6.47 14.84 9.56
C LEU A 187 -6.18 15.77 10.74
N GLY A 188 -6.33 15.27 11.95
CA GLY A 188 -6.19 16.09 13.15
C GLY A 188 -7.32 17.10 13.26
N GLY A 189 -6.97 18.32 13.70
CA GLY A 189 -7.85 19.48 13.73
C GLY A 189 -7.88 20.27 12.43
N ALA A 190 -7.27 19.76 11.35
CA ALA A 190 -7.35 20.43 10.05
C ALA A 190 -8.76 20.27 9.45
N ALA A 191 -9.22 21.29 8.72
CA ALA A 191 -10.48 21.24 8.00
C ALA A 191 -10.46 20.12 6.95
N THR A 192 -11.64 19.58 6.61
CA THR A 192 -11.81 18.61 5.52
C THR A 192 -11.26 19.19 4.21
N GLN A 193 -10.44 18.41 3.51
CA GLN A 193 -9.86 18.76 2.22
C GLN A 193 -10.27 17.76 1.16
N THR A 194 -10.38 18.22 -0.09
CA THR A 194 -10.55 17.35 -1.26
C THR A 194 -9.38 17.54 -2.22
N GLN A 195 -8.73 16.45 -2.61
CA GLN A 195 -7.61 16.45 -3.55
C GLN A 195 -7.78 15.34 -4.59
N THR A 196 -7.41 15.64 -5.83
CA THR A 196 -7.31 14.64 -6.91
C THR A 196 -5.85 14.50 -7.32
N LYS A 197 -5.32 13.27 -7.32
CA LYS A 197 -3.94 12.98 -7.73
C LYS A 197 -3.89 11.86 -8.75
N PRO A 198 -3.00 11.94 -9.76
CA PRO A 198 -2.73 10.83 -10.65
C PRO A 198 -2.02 9.72 -9.87
N ASN A 199 -2.44 8.48 -10.10
CA ASN A 199 -1.93 7.29 -9.44
C ASN A 199 -1.58 6.22 -10.47
N GLN A 200 -0.51 5.49 -10.17
CA GLN A 200 -0.01 4.39 -11.00
C GLN A 200 -0.30 3.05 -10.34
N PHE A 201 -0.69 2.07 -11.14
CA PHE A 201 -0.96 0.70 -10.73
C PHE A 201 -0.21 -0.27 -11.62
N ARG A 202 0.13 -1.44 -11.08
CA ARG A 202 0.78 -2.50 -11.84
C ARG A 202 0.21 -3.84 -11.47
N LYS A 203 0.03 -4.71 -12.46
CA LYS A 203 -0.33 -6.10 -12.25
C LYS A 203 0.95 -6.90 -12.00
N GLU A 204 1.09 -7.45 -10.80
CA GLU A 204 2.21 -8.31 -10.41
C GLU A 204 1.65 -9.63 -9.87
N GLY A 205 2.09 -10.76 -10.42
CA GLY A 205 1.57 -12.08 -10.03
C GLY A 205 0.07 -12.27 -10.32
N GLY A 206 -0.50 -11.49 -11.26
CA GLY A 206 -1.93 -11.55 -11.61
C GLY A 206 -2.84 -10.63 -10.80
N THR A 207 -2.30 -9.89 -9.82
CA THR A 207 -3.06 -8.95 -8.98
C THR A 207 -2.59 -7.52 -9.20
N TRP A 208 -3.53 -6.58 -9.29
CA TRP A 208 -3.21 -5.16 -9.34
C TRP A 208 -2.77 -4.64 -7.98
N ALA A 209 -1.72 -3.83 -7.95
CA ALA A 209 -1.21 -3.15 -6.76
C ALA A 209 -0.89 -1.69 -7.07
N TRP A 210 -0.89 -0.85 -6.03
CA TRP A 210 -0.54 0.56 -6.15
C TRP A 210 0.99 0.74 -6.26
N CYS A 211 1.42 1.47 -7.27
CA CYS A 211 2.76 1.38 -7.84
C CYS A 211 3.35 2.75 -8.20
N GLN A 212 3.14 3.74 -7.33
CA GLN A 212 3.52 5.13 -7.60
C GLN A 212 5.04 5.35 -7.63
N GLN A 213 5.53 6.18 -8.56
CA GLN A 213 6.93 6.63 -8.65
C GLN A 213 7.09 8.16 -8.55
N PRO A 214 8.13 8.68 -7.86
CA PRO A 214 8.87 7.97 -6.81
C PRO A 214 7.90 7.52 -5.71
N PRO A 215 8.13 6.38 -5.05
CA PRO A 215 7.16 5.81 -4.12
C PRO A 215 6.95 6.75 -2.94
N PRO A 216 5.80 7.44 -2.84
CA PRO A 216 5.44 8.10 -1.62
C PRO A 216 5.01 7.03 -0.60
N GLY A 217 4.88 7.43 0.66
CA GLY A 217 4.09 6.66 1.58
C GLY A 217 2.62 6.79 1.18
N LEU A 218 1.83 5.73 1.38
CA LEU A 218 0.43 5.73 0.97
C LEU A 218 -0.30 6.91 1.62
N PHE A 219 -0.03 7.17 2.90
CA PHE A 219 -0.67 8.24 3.65
C PHE A 219 0.00 9.59 3.38
N THR A 220 1.34 9.61 3.33
CA THR A 220 2.09 10.85 3.10
C THR A 220 1.81 11.47 1.73
N GLN A 221 1.46 10.66 0.73
CA GLN A 221 0.99 11.17 -0.57
C GLN A 221 -0.21 12.11 -0.41
N TRP A 222 -1.12 11.83 0.51
CA TRP A 222 -2.35 12.61 0.69
C TRP A 222 -2.14 13.71 1.73
N THR A 223 -1.45 13.40 2.82
CA THR A 223 -1.32 14.31 3.97
C THR A 223 -0.25 15.38 3.82
N THR A 224 0.65 15.26 2.84
CA THR A 224 1.61 16.32 2.50
C THR A 224 0.99 17.27 1.47
N PRO A 225 1.00 18.60 1.71
CA PRO A 225 0.58 19.55 0.70
C PRO A 225 1.35 19.32 -0.60
N SER A 226 0.64 19.28 -1.73
CA SER A 226 1.29 19.35 -3.03
C SER A 226 2.11 20.65 -3.07
N ALA A 227 3.36 20.60 -3.54
CA ALA A 227 4.32 21.72 -3.51
C ALA A 227 3.90 23.00 -4.29
N GLY A 228 2.62 23.14 -4.66
CA GLY A 228 2.02 24.33 -5.27
C GLY A 228 0.92 25.01 -4.42
N GLN A 229 0.70 24.60 -3.17
CA GLN A 229 -0.22 25.27 -2.25
C GLN A 229 0.52 25.84 -1.03
N SER A 230 1.53 26.67 -1.28
CA SER A 230 1.88 27.74 -0.34
C SER A 230 1.13 28.99 -0.78
N SER A 231 -0.06 29.19 -0.22
CA SER A 231 -0.70 30.50 -0.28
C SER A 231 -0.11 31.34 0.84
N ALA A 232 0.47 32.46 0.45
CA ALA A 232 0.83 33.60 1.29
C ALA A 232 -0.37 34.18 2.04
#